data_AF-A0AAD8J5B3-F1
#
_entry.id   AF-A0AAD8J5B3-F1
#
_cell.length_a   1.000
_cell.length_b   1.000
_cell.length_c   1.000
_cell.angle_alpha   90.00
_cell.angle_beta   90.00
_cell.angle_gamma   90.00
#
_symmetry.space_group_name_H-M   'P 1'
#
loop_
_entity.id
_entity.type
_entity.pdbx_description
1 polymer ?
#
loop_
_entity_poly.entity_id
_entity_poly.type
_entity_poly.pdbx_seq_one_letter_code
_entity_poly.pdbx_strand_id
1 'polypeptide(L)'
;MSSTCSFFQRYYTFDQRFATEAEARASILAHMRDNLRRTLADDRERVDMKITGASGTTYVDHRPLYMKPGVWSKLAQYWVSEEFKKKSAAGKKARQAVKVPHTSGACSFDRRRRGGAPWQIG
;
A
#
# COMPACT_ATOMS: atom_id res chain seq x y z
N MET A 1 26.49 -4.09 2.98
CA MET A 1 25.01 -4.15 3.12
C MET A 1 24.61 -3.18 4.22
N SER A 2 23.66 -2.27 3.95
CA SER A 2 23.20 -1.25 4.91
C SER A 2 22.64 -1.89 6.19
N SER A 3 22.97 -1.34 7.36
CA SER A 3 22.67 -1.92 8.68
C SER A 3 21.17 -2.15 8.94
N THR A 4 20.29 -1.42 8.27
CA THR A 4 18.83 -1.54 8.37
C THR A 4 18.27 -2.86 7.80
N CYS A 5 18.93 -3.47 6.80
CA CYS A 5 18.51 -4.79 6.30
C CYS A 5 18.74 -5.90 7.32
N SER A 6 19.74 -5.77 8.20
CA SER A 6 20.12 -6.84 9.15
C SER A 6 19.06 -7.07 10.25
N PHE A 7 18.38 -6.01 10.69
CA PHE A 7 17.34 -6.08 11.72
C PHE A 7 16.07 -6.76 11.19
N PHE A 8 15.67 -6.43 9.96
CA PHE A 8 14.55 -7.10 9.28
C PHE A 8 14.88 -8.57 8.95
N GLN A 9 16.13 -8.86 8.59
CA GLN A 9 16.59 -10.24 8.36
C GLN A 9 16.35 -11.11 9.59
N ARG A 10 16.75 -10.64 10.78
CA ARG A 10 16.54 -11.39 12.04
C ARG A 10 15.06 -11.64 12.36
N TYR A 11 14.17 -10.69 12.06
CA TYR A 11 12.74 -10.82 12.32
C TYR A 11 12.07 -11.88 11.41
N TYR A 12 12.55 -12.01 10.17
CA TYR A 12 11.98 -12.94 9.17
C TYR A 12 12.73 -14.27 9.05
N THR A 13 13.97 -14.40 9.56
CA THR A 13 14.68 -15.70 9.64
C THR A 13 14.09 -16.66 10.68
N PHE A 14 13.20 -16.18 11.56
CA PHE A 14 12.45 -17.02 12.51
C PHE A 14 11.03 -17.37 12.02
N ASP A 15 10.61 -16.89 10.85
CA ASP A 15 9.30 -17.24 10.29
C ASP A 15 9.36 -18.60 9.60
N GLN A 16 8.71 -19.60 10.21
CA GLN A 16 8.64 -20.99 9.72
C GLN A 16 8.04 -21.13 8.31
N ARG A 17 7.47 -20.05 7.74
CA ARG A 17 6.91 -20.04 6.38
C ARG A 17 7.95 -19.99 5.27
N PHE A 18 9.18 -19.57 5.56
CA PHE A 18 10.22 -19.43 4.54
C PHE A 18 11.25 -20.55 4.71
N ALA A 19 11.46 -21.34 3.66
CA ALA A 19 12.38 -22.46 3.68
C ALA A 19 13.84 -22.00 3.50
N THR A 20 14.05 -20.85 2.87
CA THR A 20 15.39 -20.31 2.58
C THR A 20 15.53 -18.83 2.94
N GLU A 21 16.77 -18.41 3.21
CA GLU A 21 17.11 -17.01 3.44
C GLU A 21 16.81 -16.13 2.21
N ALA A 22 16.93 -16.67 1.00
CA ALA A 22 16.62 -15.97 -0.24
C ALA A 22 15.12 -15.63 -0.34
N GLU A 23 14.24 -16.56 0.02
CA GLU A 23 12.79 -16.34 0.06
C GLU A 23 12.41 -15.31 1.13
N ALA A 24 13.02 -15.40 2.31
CA ALA A 24 12.81 -14.41 3.37
C ALA A 24 13.22 -13.00 2.92
N ARG A 25 14.39 -12.86 2.26
CA ARG A 25 14.84 -11.57 1.70
C ARG A 25 13.89 -11.05 0.62
N ALA A 26 13.43 -11.91 -0.29
CA ALA A 26 12.47 -11.51 -1.33
C ALA A 26 11.15 -11.02 -0.72
N SER A 27 10.65 -11.70 0.31
CA SER A 27 9.45 -11.34 1.05
C SER A 27 9.60 -9.97 1.75
N ILE A 28 10.72 -9.73 2.43
CA ILE A 28 11.03 -8.43 3.05
C ILE A 28 11.05 -7.31 2.02
N LEU A 29 11.72 -7.52 0.87
CA LEU A 29 11.80 -6.52 -0.19
C LEU A 29 10.42 -6.22 -0.78
N ALA A 30 9.58 -7.25 -0.98
CA ALA A 30 8.21 -7.08 -1.41
C ALA A 30 7.40 -6.27 -0.38
N HIS A 31 7.53 -6.61 0.91
CA HIS A 31 6.86 -5.90 2.00
C HIS A 31 7.27 -4.42 2.07
N MET A 32 8.58 -4.13 2.03
CA MET A 32 9.10 -2.76 2.01
C MET A 32 8.60 -1.98 0.80
N ARG A 33 8.60 -2.61 -0.38
CA ARG A 33 8.09 -2.01 -1.62
C ARG A 33 6.61 -1.69 -1.52
N ASP A 34 5.81 -2.62 -1.01
CA ASP A 34 4.36 -2.46 -0.93
C ASP A 34 3.97 -1.43 0.13
N ASN A 35 4.68 -1.39 1.27
CA ASN A 35 4.52 -0.33 2.25
C ASN A 35 4.88 1.04 1.68
N LEU A 36 6.03 1.17 0.99
CA LEU A 36 6.41 2.43 0.37
C LEU A 36 5.36 2.90 -0.63
N ARG A 37 4.83 1.99 -1.46
CA ARG A 37 3.75 2.30 -2.40
C ARG A 37 2.48 2.80 -1.71
N ARG A 38 2.10 2.18 -0.58
CA ARG A 38 0.94 2.60 0.23
C ARG A 38 1.17 3.98 0.84
N THR A 39 2.28 4.19 1.54
CA THR A 39 2.60 5.48 2.15
C THR A 39 2.59 6.63 1.13
N LEU A 40 3.14 6.41 -0.07
CA LEU A 40 3.10 7.41 -1.14
C LEU A 40 1.69 7.68 -1.66
N ALA A 41 0.83 6.66 -1.71
CA ALA A 41 -0.57 6.82 -2.10
C ALA A 41 -1.36 7.60 -1.04
N ASP A 42 -1.18 7.26 0.23
CA ASP A 42 -1.82 7.93 1.36
C ASP A 42 -1.39 9.40 1.45
N ASP A 43 -0.09 9.67 1.25
CA ASP A 43 0.45 11.02 1.18
C ASP A 43 -0.20 11.84 0.07
N ARG A 44 -0.34 11.23 -1.12
CA ARG A 44 -0.99 11.89 -2.25
C ARG A 44 -2.45 12.19 -1.94
N GLU A 45 -3.21 11.20 -1.45
CA GLU A 45 -4.64 11.37 -1.14
C GLU A 45 -4.88 12.46 -0.10
N ARG A 46 -4.06 12.48 0.96
CA ARG A 46 -4.09 13.53 1.97
C ARG A 46 -3.89 14.93 1.37
N VAL A 47 -3.02 15.06 0.37
CA VAL A 47 -2.76 16.33 -0.29
C VAL A 47 -3.86 16.68 -1.30
N ASP A 48 -4.40 15.69 -2.03
CA ASP A 48 -5.57 15.85 -2.90
C ASP A 48 -6.76 16.45 -2.13
N MET A 49 -7.01 15.94 -0.91
CA MET A 49 -8.06 16.48 -0.04
C MET A 49 -7.83 17.95 0.34
N LYS A 50 -6.58 18.32 0.63
CA LYS A 50 -6.22 19.71 1.01
C LYS A 50 -6.32 20.68 -0.16
N ILE A 51 -5.85 20.28 -1.35
CA ILE A 51 -5.91 21.10 -2.56
C ILE A 51 -7.37 21.31 -2.98
N THR A 52 -8.20 20.27 -2.88
CA THR A 52 -9.64 20.38 -3.19
C THR A 52 -10.36 21.35 -2.24
N GLY A 53 -9.93 21.42 -0.98
CA GLY A 53 -10.51 22.31 0.04
C GLY A 53 -9.96 23.73 0.08
N ALA A 54 -8.81 24.01 -0.55
CA ALA A 54 -8.13 25.30 -0.48
C ALA A 54 -7.67 25.78 -1.87
N SER A 55 -8.25 26.90 -2.34
CA SER A 55 -7.86 27.50 -3.62
C SER A 55 -6.43 28.01 -3.60
N GLY A 56 -5.61 27.56 -4.56
CA GLY A 56 -4.28 28.14 -4.83
C GLY A 56 -3.09 27.39 -4.25
N THR A 57 -3.29 26.26 -3.54
CA THR A 57 -2.17 25.42 -3.08
C THR A 57 -1.91 24.26 -4.04
N THR A 58 -0.65 23.84 -4.13
CA THR A 58 -0.18 22.75 -5.00
C THR A 58 0.41 21.62 -4.17
N TYR A 59 0.75 20.50 -4.81
CA TYR A 59 1.40 19.37 -4.12
C TYR A 59 2.71 19.77 -3.42
N VAL A 60 3.46 20.71 -3.99
CA VAL A 60 4.77 21.12 -3.48
C VAL A 60 4.66 21.73 -2.08
N ASP A 61 3.57 22.43 -1.81
CA ASP A 61 3.32 23.16 -0.57
C ASP A 61 3.02 22.23 0.62
N HIS A 62 2.58 21.00 0.34
CA HIS A 62 2.14 20.04 1.37
C HIS A 62 3.14 18.91 1.61
N ARG A 63 4.43 19.18 1.46
CA ARG A 63 5.51 18.18 1.64
C ARG A 63 5.53 17.60 3.06
N PRO A 64 5.61 16.26 3.21
CA PRO A 64 5.87 15.63 4.51
C PRO A 64 7.29 15.93 5.05
N LEU A 65 7.42 16.15 6.37
CA LEU A 65 8.70 16.49 7.02
C LEU A 65 9.78 15.41 6.84
N TYR A 66 9.39 14.13 6.81
CA TYR A 66 10.31 13.01 6.64
C TYR A 66 10.83 12.85 5.21
N MET A 67 10.24 13.54 4.23
CA MET A 67 10.63 13.39 2.82
C MET A 67 11.55 14.52 2.38
N LYS A 68 12.64 14.15 1.69
CA LYS A 68 13.57 15.12 1.10
C LYS A 68 12.86 16.02 0.07
N PRO A 69 13.11 17.33 0.05
CA PRO A 69 12.44 18.28 -0.86
C PRO A 69 12.51 17.85 -2.33
N GLY A 70 13.71 17.54 -2.83
CA GLY A 70 13.89 17.18 -4.25
C GLY A 70 13.19 15.88 -4.67
N VAL A 71 12.97 14.94 -3.75
CA VAL A 71 12.21 13.71 -4.03
C VAL A 71 10.73 14.04 -4.14
N TRP A 72 10.21 14.83 -3.21
CA TRP A 72 8.81 15.26 -3.22
C TRP A 72 8.46 16.08 -4.45
N SER A 73 9.30 17.05 -4.84
CA SER A 73 9.06 17.86 -6.03
C SER A 73 8.95 17.02 -7.31
N LYS A 74 9.79 15.98 -7.45
CA LYS A 74 9.70 15.05 -8.59
C LYS A 74 8.42 14.22 -8.56
N LEU A 75 8.00 13.77 -7.37
CA LEU A 75 6.73 13.04 -7.21
C LEU A 75 5.52 13.93 -7.54
N ALA A 76 5.52 15.17 -7.06
CA ALA A 76 4.50 16.17 -7.38
C ALA A 76 4.39 16.41 -8.89
N GLN A 77 5.52 16.63 -9.57
CA GLN A 77 5.54 16.76 -11.04
C GLN A 77 5.02 15.50 -11.73
N TYR A 78 5.43 14.31 -11.26
CA TYR A 78 4.96 13.05 -11.80
C TYR A 78 3.44 12.87 -11.65
N TRP A 79 2.86 13.21 -10.50
CA TRP A 79 1.42 13.07 -10.26
C TRP A 79 0.57 14.02 -11.11
N VAL A 80 1.11 15.18 -11.48
CA VAL A 80 0.45 16.13 -12.38
C VAL A 80 0.65 15.77 -13.85
N SER A 81 1.65 14.93 -14.17
CA SER A 81 1.95 14.53 -15.55
C SER A 81 0.79 13.78 -16.22
N GLU A 82 0.63 14.00 -17.53
CA GLU A 82 -0.40 13.34 -18.33
C GLU A 82 -0.20 11.82 -18.42
N GLU A 83 1.06 11.36 -18.44
CA GLU A 83 1.36 9.94 -18.42
C GLU A 83 0.80 9.25 -17.19
N PHE A 84 0.97 9.88 -16.03
CA PHE A 84 0.45 9.34 -14.78
C PHE A 84 -1.06 9.36 -14.77
N LYS A 85 -1.71 10.44 -15.20
CA LYS A 85 -3.18 10.52 -15.30
C LYS A 85 -3.73 9.41 -16.19
N LYS A 86 -3.10 9.17 -17.35
CA LYS A 86 -3.47 8.07 -18.28
C LYS A 86 -3.32 6.70 -17.63
N LYS A 87 -2.17 6.42 -16.98
CA LYS A 87 -1.93 5.14 -16.29
C LYS A 87 -2.89 4.93 -15.11
N SER A 88 -3.15 5.98 -14.33
CA SER A 88 -4.09 5.98 -13.21
C SER A 88 -5.53 5.70 -13.69
N ALA A 89 -5.97 6.36 -14.76
CA ALA A 89 -7.29 6.11 -15.35
C ALA A 89 -7.43 4.68 -15.88
N ALA A 90 -6.41 4.17 -16.58
CA ALA A 90 -6.38 2.78 -17.05
C ALA A 90 -6.45 1.78 -15.88
N GLY A 91 -5.70 2.02 -14.81
CA GLY A 91 -5.74 1.20 -13.60
C GLY A 91 -7.09 1.21 -12.90
N LYS A 92 -7.76 2.37 -12.81
CA LYS A 92 -9.13 2.49 -12.27
C LYS A 92 -10.12 1.68 -13.12
N LYS A 93 -10.06 1.81 -14.45
CA LYS A 93 -10.91 1.04 -15.37
C LYS A 93 -10.67 -0.46 -15.24
N ALA A 94 -9.41 -0.89 -15.14
CA ALA A 94 -9.07 -2.29 -14.95
C ALA A 94 -9.66 -2.85 -13.65
N ARG A 95 -9.52 -2.13 -12.52
CA ARG A 95 -10.12 -2.54 -11.23
C ARG A 95 -11.64 -2.63 -11.27
N GLN A 96 -12.31 -1.71 -11.97
CA GLN A 96 -13.76 -1.77 -12.16
C GLN A 96 -14.20 -2.96 -13.02
N ALA A 97 -13.37 -3.36 -13.99
CA ALA A 97 -13.63 -4.51 -14.85
C ALA A 97 -13.40 -5.86 -14.14
N VAL A 98 -12.65 -5.90 -13.05
CA VAL A 98 -12.52 -7.10 -12.23
C VAL A 98 -13.84 -7.35 -11.49
N LYS A 99 -14.71 -8.17 -12.08
CA LYS A 99 -15.84 -8.80 -11.38
C LYS A 99 -15.27 -9.84 -10.41
N VAL A 100 -14.90 -9.42 -9.21
CA VAL A 100 -14.68 -10.38 -8.11
C VAL A 100 -16.06 -10.70 -7.55
N PRO A 101 -16.61 -11.93 -7.71
CA PRO A 101 -17.72 -12.33 -6.86
C PRO A 101 -17.20 -12.28 -5.43
N HIS A 102 -17.76 -11.41 -4.59
CA HIS A 102 -17.44 -11.35 -3.18
C HIS A 102 -18.03 -12.59 -2.47
N THR A 103 -17.58 -13.80 -2.81
CA THR A 103 -17.90 -15.06 -2.11
C THR A 103 -17.02 -15.22 -0.88
N SER A 104 -17.06 -14.23 -0.01
CA SER A 104 -16.58 -14.35 1.36
C SER A 104 -17.32 -13.31 2.16
N GLY A 105 -18.57 -13.65 2.53
CA GLY A 105 -19.25 -12.94 3.60
C GLY A 105 -18.31 -12.93 4.79
N ALA A 106 -17.84 -11.73 5.16
CA ALA A 106 -17.05 -11.57 6.36
C ALA A 106 -17.89 -12.10 7.52
N CYS A 107 -17.53 -13.25 8.06
CA CYS A 107 -18.10 -13.77 9.29
C CYS A 107 -17.83 -12.70 10.36
N SER A 108 -18.88 -12.03 10.83
CA SER A 108 -18.75 -10.95 11.81
C SER A 108 -18.01 -11.48 13.05
N PHE A 109 -17.22 -10.62 13.69
CA PHE A 109 -16.43 -10.98 14.87
C PHE A 109 -17.31 -11.59 15.98
N ASP A 110 -18.57 -11.14 16.08
CA ASP A 110 -19.58 -11.70 16.97
C ASP A 110 -19.93 -13.16 16.69
N ARG A 111 -19.98 -13.57 15.43
CA ARG A 111 -20.27 -14.96 15.05
C ARG A 111 -19.11 -15.90 15.41
N ARG A 112 -17.85 -15.42 15.32
CA ARG A 112 -16.67 -16.15 15.84
C ARG A 112 -16.68 -16.27 17.37
N ARG A 113 -17.05 -15.19 18.08
CA ARG A 113 -17.05 -15.17 19.55
C ARG A 113 -18.11 -16.10 20.17
N ARG A 114 -19.22 -16.35 19.46
CA ARG A 114 -20.30 -17.25 19.91
C ARG A 114 -20.07 -18.74 19.63
N GLY A 115 -18.88 -19.14 19.15
CA GLY A 115 -18.47 -20.55 19.07
C GLY A 115 -19.11 -21.38 17.95
N GLY A 116 -19.65 -20.76 16.89
CA GLY A 116 -20.20 -21.50 15.75
C GLY A 116 -19.10 -22.10 14.88
N ALA A 117 -18.86 -23.41 14.98
CA ALA A 117 -18.02 -24.15 14.05
C ALA A 117 -18.58 -24.05 12.62
N PRO A 118 -17.76 -23.75 11.58
CA PRO A 118 -18.28 -23.45 10.24
C PRO A 118 -18.53 -24.67 9.35
N TRP A 119 -18.71 -25.88 9.89
CA TRP A 119 -18.78 -27.10 9.07
C TRP A 119 -19.93 -28.03 9.45
N GLN A 120 -21.16 -27.65 9.09
CA GLN A 120 -22.19 -28.62 8.69
C GLN A 120 -22.99 -28.00 7.53
N ILE A 121 -22.72 -28.51 6.33
CA ILE A 121 -23.56 -28.33 5.15
C ILE A 121 -24.54 -29.50 5.21
N GLY A 122 -25.82 -29.19 5.40
CA GLY A 122 -26.94 -30.08 5.07
C GLY A 122 -27.40 -29.78 3.66
#